data_AF-A0A096AA91-F1
#
_entry.id   AF-A0A096AA91-F1
#
_cell.length_a   1.000
_cell.length_b   1.000
_cell.length_c   1.000
_cell.angle_alpha   90.00
_cell.angle_beta   90.00
_cell.angle_gamma   90.00
#
_symmetry.space_group_name_H-M   'P 1'
#
loop_
_entity.id
_entity.type
_entity.pdbx_description
1 polymer ?
#
loop_
_entity_poly.entity_id
_entity_poly.type
_entity_poly.pdbx_seq_one_letter_code
_entity_poly.pdbx_strand_id
1 'polypeptide(L)'
;MSRPTSIWNDDKINFLVDHYAYVSNRKLADALGVSVPTIKNKSRELGLSKTCAKRKIFPSTEADVLKMSERNSYRSVADKLNLSVSSVQIIINEAVAKGHQKRTKEETGKLIAEARVHLIKKERARALFGLDQRTNLKLFPNKRKYRLRDRLRRCRYDVERNSTDVYIDDETRRHAKIEGEAKKLGFHIVKPIVEYFPIDFISENSAAEEQIFAELKRKNING
;
A
#
# COMPACT_ATOMS: atom_id res chain seq x y z
N MET A 1 -13.70 9.34 -43.99
CA MET A 1 -12.63 8.45 -44.49
C MET A 1 -13.04 7.01 -44.25
N SER A 2 -13.56 6.31 -45.26
CA SER A 2 -13.87 4.88 -45.13
C SER A 2 -12.56 4.11 -44.95
N ARG A 3 -12.50 3.19 -43.97
CA ARG A 3 -11.37 2.27 -43.86
C ARG A 3 -11.44 1.34 -45.07
N PRO A 4 -10.37 1.15 -45.85
CA PRO A 4 -10.38 0.19 -46.94
C PRO A 4 -10.75 -1.18 -46.37
N THR A 5 -11.80 -1.79 -46.91
CA THR A 5 -12.20 -3.16 -46.58
C THR A 5 -11.11 -4.09 -47.09
N SER A 6 -10.38 -4.71 -46.17
CA SER A 6 -9.33 -5.65 -46.56
C SER A 6 -9.97 -6.92 -47.12
N ILE A 7 -9.77 -7.15 -48.41
CA ILE A 7 -10.13 -8.40 -49.07
C ILE A 7 -9.16 -9.49 -48.60
N TRP A 8 -9.72 -10.60 -48.11
CA TRP A 8 -8.99 -11.79 -47.68
C TRP A 8 -8.94 -12.78 -48.84
N ASN A 9 -7.76 -12.96 -49.42
CA ASN A 9 -7.50 -14.00 -50.41
C ASN A 9 -7.06 -15.29 -49.71
N ASP A 10 -7.19 -16.44 -50.37
CA ASP A 10 -6.81 -17.75 -49.82
C ASP A 10 -5.33 -17.78 -49.41
N ASP A 11 -4.45 -17.13 -50.18
CA ASP A 11 -3.02 -17.00 -49.84
C ASP A 11 -2.79 -16.25 -48.51
N LYS A 12 -3.58 -15.20 -48.25
CA LYS A 12 -3.49 -14.42 -47.00
C LYS A 12 -4.03 -15.22 -45.82
N ILE A 13 -5.03 -16.06 -46.06
CA ILE A 13 -5.62 -16.93 -45.04
C ILE A 13 -4.60 -18.03 -44.68
N ASN A 14 -4.04 -18.71 -45.67
CA ASN A 14 -3.04 -19.76 -45.46
C ASN A 14 -1.80 -19.20 -44.75
N PHE A 15 -1.28 -18.05 -45.20
CA PHE A 15 -0.16 -17.38 -44.54
C PHE A 15 -0.46 -17.05 -43.07
N LEU A 16 -1.68 -16.57 -42.80
CA LEU A 16 -2.10 -16.27 -41.44
C LEU A 16 -2.17 -17.55 -40.60
N VAL A 17 -2.77 -18.63 -41.08
CA VAL A 17 -2.87 -19.92 -40.36
C VAL A 17 -1.49 -20.44 -39.99
N ASP A 18 -0.55 -20.45 -40.95
CA ASP A 18 0.80 -20.99 -40.76
C ASP A 18 1.63 -20.20 -39.74
N HIS A 19 1.52 -18.86 -39.77
CA HIS A 19 2.41 -17.98 -39.01
C HIS A 19 1.77 -17.40 -37.75
N TYR A 20 0.45 -17.51 -37.57
CA TYR A 20 -0.24 -16.88 -36.47
C TYR A 20 0.25 -17.41 -35.12
N ALA A 21 0.50 -18.72 -34.98
CA ALA A 21 0.94 -19.30 -33.72
C ALA A 21 2.20 -18.63 -33.12
N TYR A 22 3.16 -18.20 -33.95
CA TYR A 22 4.51 -17.82 -33.50
C TYR A 22 4.89 -16.35 -33.74
N VAL A 23 4.22 -15.64 -34.65
CA VAL A 23 4.59 -14.28 -35.05
C VAL A 23 3.70 -13.23 -34.36
N SER A 24 4.27 -12.07 -34.01
CA SER A 24 3.51 -10.98 -33.39
C SER A 24 2.49 -10.38 -34.36
N ASN A 25 1.32 -9.95 -33.84
CA ASN A 25 0.26 -9.37 -34.68
C ASN A 25 0.71 -8.12 -35.45
N ARG A 26 1.72 -7.40 -34.93
CA ARG A 26 2.28 -6.23 -35.59
C ARG A 26 3.08 -6.64 -36.83
N LYS A 27 3.97 -7.62 -36.69
CA LYS A 27 4.74 -8.16 -37.83
C LYS A 27 3.84 -8.81 -38.89
N LEU A 28 2.78 -9.51 -38.47
CA LEU A 28 1.80 -10.09 -39.39
C LEU A 28 1.02 -9.00 -40.14
N ALA A 29 0.68 -7.89 -39.46
CA ALA A 29 0.00 -6.74 -40.05
C ALA A 29 0.86 -6.10 -41.14
N ASP A 30 2.14 -5.90 -40.85
CA ASP A 30 3.10 -5.34 -41.79
C ASP A 30 3.32 -6.27 -43.00
N ALA A 31 3.41 -7.59 -42.77
CA ALA A 31 3.62 -8.58 -43.84
C ALA A 31 2.41 -8.74 -44.77
N LEU A 32 1.18 -8.68 -44.23
CA LEU A 32 -0.06 -8.86 -45.01
C LEU A 32 -0.65 -7.54 -45.52
N GLY A 33 -0.04 -6.39 -45.18
CA GLY A 33 -0.50 -5.05 -45.56
C GLY A 33 -1.86 -4.68 -44.95
N VAL A 34 -2.16 -5.16 -43.74
CA VAL A 34 -3.46 -5.00 -43.07
C VAL A 34 -3.32 -4.43 -41.67
N SER A 35 -4.40 -3.83 -41.17
CA SER A 35 -4.40 -3.31 -39.80
C SER A 35 -4.40 -4.43 -38.75
N VAL A 36 -3.74 -4.19 -37.60
CA VAL A 36 -3.70 -5.12 -36.46
C VAL A 36 -5.10 -5.55 -35.98
N PRO A 37 -6.12 -4.66 -35.92
CA PRO A 37 -7.50 -5.07 -35.61
C PRO A 37 -8.08 -6.07 -36.61
N THR A 38 -7.81 -5.89 -37.91
CA THR A 38 -8.30 -6.78 -38.98
C THR A 38 -7.77 -8.20 -38.79
N ILE A 39 -6.49 -8.34 -38.43
CA ILE A 39 -5.88 -9.63 -38.10
C ILE A 39 -6.53 -10.26 -36.87
N LYS A 40 -6.77 -9.48 -35.81
CA LYS A 40 -7.41 -10.01 -34.58
C LYS A 40 -8.82 -10.53 -34.84
N ASN A 41 -9.59 -9.83 -35.67
CA ASN A 41 -10.94 -10.26 -36.04
C ASN A 41 -10.87 -11.54 -36.87
N LYS A 42 -10.00 -11.57 -37.89
CA LYS A 42 -9.87 -12.75 -38.74
C LYS A 42 -9.35 -13.97 -38.01
N SER A 43 -8.40 -13.79 -37.09
CA SER A 43 -7.92 -14.89 -36.25
C SER A 43 -9.00 -15.46 -35.32
N ARG A 44 -9.94 -14.62 -34.86
CA ARG A 44 -11.08 -15.09 -34.05
C ARG A 44 -12.07 -15.88 -34.91
N GLU A 45 -12.37 -15.40 -36.11
CA GLU A 45 -13.21 -16.13 -37.08
C GLU A 45 -12.61 -17.50 -37.42
N LEU A 46 -11.29 -17.58 -37.56
CA LEU A 46 -10.57 -18.81 -37.89
C LEU A 46 -10.24 -19.69 -36.67
N GLY A 47 -10.64 -19.30 -35.45
CA GLY A 47 -10.35 -20.06 -34.24
C GLY A 47 -8.86 -20.16 -33.89
N LEU A 48 -8.02 -19.27 -34.44
CA LEU A 48 -6.57 -19.33 -34.26
C LEU A 48 -6.17 -18.81 -32.87
N SER A 49 -5.38 -19.61 -32.16
CA SER A 49 -4.79 -19.24 -30.88
C SER A 49 -3.29 -18.96 -31.04
N LYS A 50 -2.78 -18.00 -30.27
CA LYS A 50 -1.33 -17.78 -30.21
C LYS A 50 -0.74 -18.87 -29.33
N THR A 51 0.27 -19.57 -29.83
CA THR A 51 1.20 -20.24 -28.93
C THR A 51 1.93 -19.12 -28.22
N CYS A 52 1.80 -19.00 -26.90
CA CYS A 52 2.53 -18.02 -26.13
C CYS A 52 4.03 -18.30 -26.32
N ALA A 53 4.64 -17.68 -27.33
CA ALA A 53 6.08 -17.72 -27.52
C ALA A 53 6.68 -17.10 -26.27
N LYS A 54 7.19 -17.95 -25.38
CA LYS A 54 7.91 -17.49 -24.19
C LYS A 54 8.99 -16.56 -24.71
N ARG A 55 8.98 -15.30 -24.25
CA ARG A 55 10.07 -14.37 -24.56
C ARG A 55 11.35 -15.08 -24.15
N LYS A 56 12.24 -15.34 -25.10
CA LYS A 56 13.52 -16.01 -24.81
C LYS A 56 14.30 -15.09 -23.90
N ILE A 57 14.42 -15.47 -22.63
CA ILE A 57 15.30 -14.80 -21.68
C ILE A 57 16.71 -15.19 -22.11
N PHE A 58 17.57 -14.19 -22.34
CA PHE A 58 18.95 -14.47 -22.71
C PHE A 58 19.69 -15.01 -21.48
N PRO A 59 20.50 -16.08 -21.59
CA PRO A 59 21.22 -16.64 -20.44
C PRO A 59 22.06 -15.60 -19.66
N SER A 60 22.64 -14.62 -20.35
CA SER A 60 23.34 -13.49 -19.73
C SER A 60 22.43 -12.70 -18.78
N THR A 61 21.20 -12.40 -19.21
CA THR A 61 20.24 -11.63 -18.39
C THR A 61 19.75 -12.42 -17.18
N GLU A 62 19.63 -13.75 -17.29
CA GLU A 62 19.29 -14.61 -16.14
C GLU A 62 20.41 -14.55 -15.09
N ALA A 63 21.67 -14.71 -15.50
CA ALA A 63 22.81 -14.66 -14.58
C ALA A 63 22.93 -13.30 -13.87
N ASP A 64 22.75 -12.19 -14.60
CA ASP A 64 22.80 -10.84 -14.03
C ASP A 64 21.67 -10.60 -13.02
N VAL A 65 20.46 -11.07 -13.32
CA VAL A 65 19.30 -10.99 -12.40
C VAL A 65 19.60 -11.75 -11.11
N LEU A 66 20.06 -13.00 -11.20
CA LEU A 66 20.34 -13.83 -10.03
C LEU A 66 21.40 -13.18 -9.14
N LYS A 67 22.54 -12.79 -9.73
CA LYS A 67 23.65 -12.12 -9.02
C LYS A 67 23.22 -10.82 -8.35
N MET A 68 22.46 -9.97 -9.03
CA MET A 68 22.01 -8.70 -8.45
C MET A 68 20.91 -8.87 -7.40
N SER A 69 20.08 -9.91 -7.52
CA SER A 69 18.92 -10.15 -6.64
C SER A 69 19.30 -10.52 -5.21
N GLU A 70 20.52 -11.01 -4.98
CA GLU A 70 21.06 -11.33 -3.65
C GLU A 70 21.17 -10.08 -2.77
N ARG A 71 21.61 -8.95 -3.34
CA ARG A 71 21.93 -7.72 -2.60
C ARG A 71 21.00 -6.54 -2.89
N ASN A 72 20.13 -6.65 -3.88
CA ASN A 72 19.25 -5.56 -4.30
C ASN A 72 17.78 -5.97 -4.22
N SER A 73 16.88 -4.99 -4.08
CA SER A 73 15.46 -5.24 -4.25
C SER A 73 15.14 -5.59 -5.70
N TYR A 74 14.15 -6.44 -5.94
CA TYR A 74 13.74 -6.80 -7.32
C TYR A 74 13.35 -5.58 -8.15
N ARG A 75 12.83 -4.53 -7.51
CA ARG A 75 12.56 -3.25 -8.19
C ARG A 75 13.85 -2.58 -8.66
N SER A 76 14.86 -2.49 -7.79
CA SER A 76 16.18 -1.95 -8.15
C SER A 76 16.86 -2.76 -9.26
N VAL A 77 16.75 -4.10 -9.22
CA VAL A 77 17.26 -4.97 -10.29
C VAL A 77 16.54 -4.70 -11.61
N ALA A 78 15.21 -4.62 -11.57
CA ALA A 78 14.38 -4.33 -12.74
C ALA A 78 14.75 -2.98 -13.36
N ASP A 79 14.87 -1.93 -12.55
CA ASP A 79 15.23 -0.59 -13.02
C ASP A 79 16.66 -0.55 -13.59
N LYS A 80 17.63 -1.26 -13.00
CA LYS A 80 19.02 -1.31 -13.50
C LYS A 80 19.16 -2.11 -14.80
N LEU A 81 18.41 -3.19 -14.96
CA LEU A 81 18.47 -4.06 -16.14
C LEU A 81 17.45 -3.68 -17.22
N ASN A 82 16.70 -2.59 -17.02
CA ASN A 82 15.58 -2.17 -17.89
C ASN A 82 14.57 -3.30 -18.13
N LEU A 83 14.29 -4.09 -17.09
CA LEU A 83 13.32 -5.18 -17.10
C LEU A 83 12.06 -4.77 -16.33
N SER A 84 10.98 -5.51 -16.54
CA SER A 84 9.82 -5.41 -15.65
C SER A 84 10.07 -6.18 -14.35
N VAL A 85 9.49 -5.73 -13.24
CA VAL A 85 9.56 -6.46 -11.95
C VAL A 85 9.00 -7.87 -12.09
N SER A 86 7.93 -8.03 -12.86
CA SER A 86 7.33 -9.34 -13.16
C SER A 86 8.31 -10.26 -13.90
N SER A 87 9.08 -9.73 -14.86
CA SER A 87 10.13 -10.50 -15.54
C SER A 87 11.21 -10.98 -14.59
N VAL A 88 11.66 -10.11 -13.67
CA VAL A 88 12.64 -10.50 -12.62
C VAL A 88 12.07 -11.61 -11.73
N GLN A 89 10.80 -11.51 -11.31
CA GLN A 89 10.16 -12.55 -10.51
C GLN A 89 10.04 -13.88 -11.24
N ILE A 90 9.68 -13.86 -12.53
CA ILE A 90 9.60 -15.07 -13.36
C ILE A 90 10.97 -15.74 -13.43
N ILE A 91 12.02 -14.99 -13.74
CA ILE A 91 13.40 -15.50 -13.84
C ILE A 91 13.82 -16.17 -12.52
N ILE A 92 13.57 -15.51 -11.39
CA ILE A 92 13.93 -16.06 -10.08
C ILE A 92 13.13 -17.33 -9.79
N ASN A 93 11.83 -17.36 -10.07
CA ASN A 93 11.01 -18.55 -9.85
C ASN A 93 11.41 -19.71 -10.77
N GLU A 94 11.77 -19.43 -12.02
CA GLU A 94 12.32 -20.44 -12.94
C GLU A 94 13.68 -20.97 -12.45
N ALA A 95 14.55 -20.10 -11.91
CA ALA A 95 15.80 -20.53 -11.31
C ALA A 95 15.58 -21.37 -10.04
N VAL A 96 14.57 -21.04 -9.22
CA VAL A 96 14.19 -21.83 -8.04
C VAL A 96 13.75 -23.23 -8.45
N ALA A 97 12.98 -23.36 -9.53
CA ALA A 97 12.62 -24.67 -10.09
C ALA A 97 13.85 -25.47 -10.56
N LYS A 98 14.94 -24.80 -10.92
CA LYS A 98 16.24 -25.41 -11.27
C LYS A 98 17.17 -25.64 -10.05
N GLY A 99 16.72 -25.35 -8.82
CA GLY A 99 17.50 -25.54 -7.59
C GLY A 99 18.18 -24.30 -7.02
N HIS A 100 17.90 -23.10 -7.55
CA HIS A 100 18.41 -21.86 -6.95
C HIS A 100 17.69 -21.53 -5.63
N GLN A 101 18.46 -21.22 -4.59
CA GLN A 101 17.87 -20.84 -3.31
C GLN A 101 17.33 -19.41 -3.34
N LYS A 102 16.02 -19.27 -3.15
CA LYS A 102 15.42 -17.94 -3.02
C LYS A 102 15.78 -17.34 -1.67
N ARG A 103 16.02 -16.03 -1.68
CA ARG A 103 16.21 -15.25 -0.45
C ARG A 103 15.08 -15.45 0.55
N THR A 104 15.43 -15.50 1.84
CA THR A 104 14.46 -15.67 2.91
C THR A 104 13.65 -14.38 3.13
N LYS A 105 12.55 -14.51 3.90
CA LYS A 105 11.74 -13.35 4.32
C LYS A 105 12.57 -12.38 5.19
N GLU A 106 13.48 -12.90 6.00
CA GLU A 106 14.35 -12.12 6.88
C GLU A 106 15.36 -11.30 6.08
N GLU A 107 16.06 -11.92 5.12
CA GLU A 107 16.99 -11.24 4.22
C GLU A 107 16.28 -10.14 3.42
N THR A 108 15.07 -10.44 2.94
CA THR A 108 14.21 -9.45 2.29
C THR A 108 13.92 -8.27 3.22
N GLY A 109 13.62 -8.53 4.49
CA GLY A 109 13.39 -7.51 5.51
C GLY A 109 14.62 -6.64 5.76
N LYS A 110 15.82 -7.25 5.86
CA LYS A 110 17.10 -6.53 6.04
C LYS A 110 17.35 -5.56 4.88
N LEU A 111 17.20 -6.02 3.63
CA LEU A 111 17.38 -5.16 2.45
C LEU A 111 16.40 -3.98 2.41
N ILE A 112 15.14 -4.20 2.78
CA ILE A 112 14.14 -3.12 2.85
C ILE A 112 14.51 -2.11 3.93
N ALA A 113 14.93 -2.58 5.11
CA ALA A 113 15.35 -1.72 6.21
C ALA A 113 16.59 -0.89 5.82
N GLU A 114 17.60 -1.51 5.22
CA GLU A 114 18.81 -0.83 4.74
C GLU A 114 18.48 0.23 3.68
N ALA A 115 17.67 -0.12 2.68
CA ALA A 115 17.22 0.84 1.67
C ALA A 115 16.52 2.05 2.28
N ARG A 116 15.66 1.82 3.29
CA ARG A 116 14.98 2.89 4.03
C ARG A 116 15.97 3.75 4.82
N VAL A 117 16.96 3.14 5.48
CA VAL A 117 18.02 3.87 6.20
C VAL A 117 18.83 4.74 5.23
N HIS A 118 19.22 4.20 4.07
CA HIS A 118 19.94 4.96 3.04
C HIS A 118 19.11 6.13 2.50
N LEU A 119 17.82 5.92 2.26
CA LEU A 119 16.91 6.99 1.85
C LEU A 119 16.87 8.11 2.90
N ILE A 120 16.65 7.76 4.18
CA ILE A 120 16.62 8.74 5.28
C ILE A 120 17.95 9.49 5.39
N LYS A 121 19.10 8.80 5.25
CA LYS A 121 20.43 9.43 5.28
C LYS A 121 20.60 10.44 4.15
N LYS A 122 20.19 10.09 2.91
CA LYS A 122 20.24 11.00 1.76
C LYS A 122 19.35 12.22 1.95
N GLU A 123 18.14 12.04 2.45
CA GLU A 123 17.23 13.16 2.69
C GLU A 123 17.69 14.04 3.85
N ARG A 124 18.24 13.46 4.93
CA ARG A 124 18.88 14.24 6.01
C ARG A 124 20.07 15.06 5.52
N ALA A 125 20.89 14.48 4.65
CA ALA A 125 21.99 15.21 4.04
C ALA A 125 21.46 16.39 3.21
N ARG A 126 20.41 16.20 2.41
CA ARG A 126 19.76 17.32 1.68
C ARG A 126 19.38 18.47 2.60
N ALA A 127 18.68 18.17 3.70
CA ALA A 127 18.28 19.18 4.66
C ALA A 127 19.49 19.89 5.31
N LEU A 128 20.57 19.15 5.60
CA LEU A 128 21.81 19.73 6.13
C LEU A 128 22.48 20.67 5.14
N PHE A 129 22.46 20.32 3.85
CA PHE A 129 23.00 21.14 2.76
C PHE A 129 22.02 22.21 2.24
N GLY A 130 20.87 22.40 2.88
CA GLY A 130 19.87 23.39 2.46
C GLY A 130 19.15 23.07 1.15
N LEU A 131 19.20 21.82 0.68
CA LEU A 131 18.49 21.36 -0.51
C LEU A 131 17.05 20.95 -0.18
N ASP A 132 16.15 21.15 -1.14
CA ASP A 132 14.76 20.74 -1.01
C ASP A 132 14.60 19.22 -0.85
N GLN A 133 13.66 18.83 0.00
CA GLN A 133 13.31 17.43 0.21
C GLN A 133 12.63 16.88 -1.04
N ARG A 134 13.08 15.71 -1.50
CA ARG A 134 12.43 15.02 -2.63
C ARG A 134 11.28 14.14 -2.18
N THR A 135 11.30 13.77 -0.91
CA THR A 135 10.32 12.86 -0.32
C THR A 135 9.63 13.53 0.84
N ASN A 136 8.35 13.25 1.07
CA ASN A 136 7.61 13.76 2.22
C ASN A 136 7.88 12.95 3.51
N LEU A 137 9.14 12.53 3.72
CA LEU A 137 9.52 11.79 4.93
C LEU A 137 9.88 12.75 6.05
N LYS A 138 9.33 12.51 7.24
CA LYS A 138 9.73 13.22 8.46
C LYS A 138 11.17 12.86 8.86
N LEU A 139 12.13 13.73 8.55
CA LEU A 139 13.56 13.48 8.76
C LEU A 139 14.03 13.65 10.20
N PHE A 140 13.55 14.72 10.84
CA PHE A 140 13.94 15.15 12.18
C PHE A 140 12.77 14.96 13.15
N PRO A 141 12.68 13.79 13.80
CA PRO A 141 11.67 13.58 14.83
C PRO A 141 11.98 14.48 16.04
N ASN A 142 10.98 15.22 16.52
CA ASN A 142 11.11 15.96 17.78
C ASN A 142 11.06 14.96 18.96
N LYS A 143 12.23 14.43 19.34
CA LYS A 143 12.39 13.43 20.42
C LYS A 143 11.81 13.90 21.76
N ARG A 144 11.84 15.22 22.04
CA ARG A 144 11.26 15.79 23.27
C ARG A 144 9.74 15.62 23.30
N LYS A 145 9.04 15.89 22.20
CA LYS A 145 7.60 15.64 22.07
C LYS A 145 7.25 14.16 22.27
N TYR A 146 8.04 13.23 21.71
CA TYR A 146 7.80 11.79 21.89
C TYR A 146 7.95 11.35 23.35
N ARG A 147 9.06 11.76 24.02
CA ARG A 147 9.30 11.43 25.44
C ARG A 147 8.22 12.01 26.35
N LEU A 148 7.77 13.23 26.08
CA LEU A 148 6.72 13.85 26.87
C LEU A 148 5.37 13.14 26.68
N ARG A 149 5.00 12.78 25.44
CA ARG A 149 3.77 12.01 25.17
C ARG A 149 3.75 10.68 25.93
N ASP A 150 4.88 9.99 25.92
CA ASP A 150 5.05 8.74 26.66
C ASP A 150 4.95 8.96 28.18
N ARG A 151 5.49 10.06 28.72
CA ARG A 151 5.26 10.46 30.13
C ARG A 151 3.80 10.78 30.43
N LEU A 152 3.12 11.52 29.57
CA LEU A 152 1.69 11.84 29.71
C LEU A 152 0.85 10.55 29.75
N ARG A 153 1.09 9.60 28.85
CA ARG A 153 0.40 8.29 28.88
C ARG A 153 0.65 7.51 30.17
N ARG A 154 1.87 7.52 30.71
CA ARG A 154 2.15 6.90 32.02
C ARG A 154 1.35 7.53 33.16
N CYS A 155 1.06 8.83 33.07
CA CYS A 155 0.26 9.58 34.03
C CYS A 155 -1.26 9.53 33.75
N ARG A 156 -1.73 8.61 32.90
CA ARG A 156 -3.14 8.40 32.54
C ARG A 156 -3.81 9.53 31.73
N TYR A 157 -3.03 10.45 31.17
CA TYR A 157 -3.59 11.37 30.17
C TYR A 157 -3.89 10.60 28.87
N ASP A 158 -5.02 10.90 28.25
CA ASP A 158 -5.33 10.35 26.93
C ASP A 158 -4.68 11.21 25.83
N VAL A 159 -3.81 10.57 25.05
CA VAL A 159 -3.04 11.22 23.99
C VAL A 159 -2.89 10.29 22.80
N GLU A 160 -3.49 10.67 21.68
CA GLU A 160 -3.42 9.91 20.44
C GLU A 160 -2.00 9.86 19.85
N ARG A 161 -1.75 8.87 18.99
CA ARG A 161 -0.45 8.66 18.34
C ARG A 161 -0.21 9.73 17.27
N ASN A 162 0.33 10.87 17.70
CA ASN A 162 0.70 12.08 16.94
C ASN A 162 -0.23 13.28 17.11
N SER A 163 -1.31 13.15 17.88
CA SER A 163 -2.07 14.32 18.29
C SER A 163 -1.22 15.25 19.17
N THR A 164 -1.60 16.52 19.09
CA THR A 164 -1.11 17.61 19.92
C THR A 164 -2.04 17.87 21.10
N ASP A 165 -3.27 17.33 21.02
CA ASP A 165 -4.29 17.50 22.03
C ASP A 165 -4.20 16.35 23.03
N VAL A 166 -4.36 16.71 24.30
CA VAL A 166 -4.16 15.87 25.48
C VAL A 166 -5.41 16.01 26.33
N TYR A 167 -6.16 14.93 26.49
CA TYR A 167 -7.40 14.93 27.26
C TYR A 167 -7.14 14.53 28.71
N ILE A 168 -7.86 15.20 29.62
CA ILE A 168 -7.86 14.90 31.05
C ILE A 168 -9.15 14.17 31.39
N ASP A 169 -9.05 12.99 31.95
CA ASP A 169 -10.15 12.26 32.59
C ASP A 169 -10.12 12.43 34.12
N ASP A 170 -11.20 12.06 34.82
CA ASP A 170 -11.32 12.17 36.28
C ASP A 170 -10.28 11.31 37.02
N GLU A 171 -9.84 10.20 36.43
CA GLU A 171 -8.79 9.34 36.97
C GLU A 171 -7.35 9.82 36.64
N THR A 172 -7.21 10.94 35.92
CA THR A 172 -5.91 11.41 35.45
C THR A 172 -5.07 11.94 36.60
N ARG A 173 -3.83 11.46 36.72
CA ARG A 173 -2.89 11.93 37.74
C ARG A 173 -2.24 13.25 37.31
N ARG A 174 -2.85 14.35 37.74
CA ARG A 174 -2.45 15.69 37.34
C ARG A 174 -1.12 16.12 37.94
N HIS A 175 -0.25 16.67 37.10
CA HIS A 175 1.08 17.14 37.50
C HIS A 175 1.39 18.47 36.80
N ALA A 176 1.35 19.57 37.54
CA ALA A 176 1.57 20.93 37.01
C ALA A 176 2.90 21.07 36.24
N LYS A 177 3.96 20.38 36.67
CA LYS A 177 5.26 20.39 35.98
C LYS A 177 5.19 19.76 34.59
N ILE A 178 4.49 18.63 34.45
CA ILE A 178 4.34 17.93 33.16
C ILE A 178 3.44 18.73 32.23
N GLU A 179 2.33 19.27 32.75
CA GLU A 179 1.42 20.12 31.99
C GLU A 179 2.13 21.40 31.48
N GLY A 180 2.97 22.02 32.31
CA GLY A 180 3.80 23.18 31.93
C GLY A 180 4.85 22.84 30.86
N GLU A 181 5.52 21.71 30.98
CA GLU A 181 6.43 21.20 29.92
C GLU A 181 5.67 20.91 28.62
N ALA A 182 4.44 20.40 28.72
CA ALA A 182 3.58 20.09 27.60
C ALA A 182 3.14 21.33 26.83
N LYS A 183 2.65 22.34 27.53
CA LYS A 183 2.31 23.64 26.92
C LYS A 183 3.52 24.28 26.23
N LYS A 184 4.72 24.24 26.84
CA LYS A 184 5.97 24.75 26.23
C LYS A 184 6.36 24.01 24.95
N LEU A 185 6.12 22.70 24.89
CA LEU A 185 6.32 21.90 23.68
C LEU A 185 5.17 22.07 22.68
N GLY A 186 4.13 22.84 23.02
CA GLY A 186 2.98 23.14 22.18
C GLY A 186 1.97 22.00 22.13
N PHE A 187 1.74 21.29 23.25
CA PHE A 187 0.58 20.42 23.44
C PHE A 187 -0.61 21.22 24.00
N HIS A 188 -1.83 20.91 23.57
CA HIS A 188 -3.05 21.51 24.10
C HIS A 188 -3.67 20.56 25.12
N ILE A 189 -3.85 21.04 26.34
CA ILE A 189 -4.45 20.26 27.41
C ILE A 189 -5.92 20.64 27.46
N VAL A 190 -6.77 19.69 27.13
CA VAL A 190 -8.22 19.85 27.04
C VAL A 190 -8.84 19.09 28.20
N LYS A 191 -9.66 19.79 28.99
CA LYS A 191 -10.58 19.12 29.91
C LYS A 191 -11.88 18.87 29.12
N PRO A 192 -12.22 17.62 28.77
CA PRO A 192 -13.48 17.32 28.14
C PRO A 192 -14.60 17.72 29.09
N ILE A 193 -15.62 18.37 28.55
CA ILE A 193 -16.89 18.58 29.25
C ILE A 193 -17.63 17.26 29.07
N VAL A 194 -17.73 16.49 30.14
CA VAL A 194 -18.54 15.26 30.13
C VAL A 194 -19.98 15.70 30.30
N GLU A 195 -20.69 15.85 29.17
CA GLU A 195 -22.13 16.01 29.18
C GLU A 195 -22.74 14.63 29.45
N TYR A 196 -23.19 14.43 30.69
CA TYR A 196 -24.01 13.28 31.03
C TYR A 196 -25.38 13.50 30.40
N PHE A 197 -25.60 12.87 29.25
CA PHE A 197 -26.95 12.71 28.74
C PHE A 197 -27.70 11.80 29.72
N PRO A 198 -28.86 12.24 30.26
CA PRO A 198 -29.70 11.38 31.07
C PRO A 198 -29.95 10.08 30.31
N ILE A 199 -29.94 8.94 31.01
CA ILE A 199 -30.26 7.61 30.46
C ILE A 199 -31.77 7.52 30.09
N ASP A 200 -32.47 8.64 30.06
CA ASP A 200 -33.85 8.70 29.60
C ASP A 200 -33.82 8.64 28.08
N PHE A 201 -34.49 7.63 27.51
CA PHE A 201 -34.54 7.22 26.10
C PHE A 201 -33.48 6.18 25.68
N ILE A 202 -33.68 4.92 26.12
CA ILE A 202 -34.38 3.90 25.33
C ILE A 202 -34.94 2.87 26.32
N SER A 203 -36.19 3.04 26.74
CA SER A 203 -37.03 1.93 27.20
C SER A 203 -38.29 1.99 26.33
N GLU A 204 -38.55 0.91 25.59
CA GLU A 204 -39.79 0.75 24.80
C GLU A 204 -41.05 0.73 25.71
N ASN A 205 -40.88 0.72 27.03
CA ASN A 205 -41.93 0.53 28.03
C ASN A 205 -42.09 1.72 28.99
N SER A 206 -41.91 2.96 28.53
CA SER A 206 -41.99 4.16 29.39
C SER A 206 -43.28 4.23 30.24
N ALA A 207 -44.42 3.83 29.66
CA ALA A 207 -45.71 3.83 30.35
C ALA A 207 -45.82 2.78 31.48
N ALA A 208 -45.17 1.63 31.33
CA ALA A 208 -45.18 0.58 32.35
C ALA A 208 -44.26 0.95 33.53
N GLU A 209 -43.12 1.57 33.25
CA GLU A 209 -42.18 2.03 34.27
C GLU A 209 -42.75 3.18 35.11
N GLU A 210 -43.47 4.12 34.50
CA GLU A 210 -44.18 5.20 35.21
C GLU A 210 -45.29 4.65 36.14
N GLN A 211 -46.03 3.61 35.70
CA GLN A 211 -47.05 2.95 36.54
C GLN A 211 -46.44 2.21 37.72
N ILE A 212 -45.32 1.50 37.52
CA ILE A 212 -44.59 0.81 38.60
C ILE A 212 -44.05 1.84 39.60
N PHE A 213 -43.51 2.97 39.13
CA PHE A 213 -43.00 4.04 39.99
C PHE A 213 -44.12 4.69 40.81
N ALA A 214 -45.30 4.90 40.23
CA ALA A 214 -46.47 5.42 40.92
C ALA A 214 -47.03 4.44 41.96
N GLU A 215 -47.05 3.13 41.67
CA GLU A 215 -47.44 2.10 42.63
C GLU A 215 -46.44 1.97 43.80
N LEU A 216 -45.14 2.00 43.52
CA LEU A 216 -44.10 1.95 44.56
C LEU A 216 -44.19 3.18 45.50
N LYS A 217 -44.50 4.36 44.95
CA LYS A 217 -44.71 5.58 45.72
C LYS A 217 -45.98 5.55 46.57
N ARG A 218 -47.04 4.87 46.11
CA ARG A 218 -48.26 4.61 46.90
C ARG A 218 -48.04 3.57 48.00
N LYS A 219 -47.20 2.56 47.76
CA LYS A 219 -46.86 1.52 48.75
C LYS A 219 -45.92 2.00 49.85
N ASN A 220 -45.12 3.04 49.60
CA ASN A 220 -44.26 3.67 50.61
C ASN A 220 -44.96 4.75 51.48
N ILE A 221 -46.27 4.60 51.74
CA ILE A 221 -46.91 5.30 52.86
C ILE A 221 -46.95 4.31 54.04
N ASN A 222 -45.81 4.21 54.72
CA ASN A 222 -45.62 3.98 56.16
C ASN A 222 -44.20 3.45 56.40
N GLY A 223 -43.32 4.36 56.80
CA GLY A 223 -41.91 4.14 57.15
C GLY A 223 -41.21 5.47 57.26
#